data_AF-A0A316R1A9-F1
#
_entry.id   AF-A0A316R1A9-F1
#
_cell.length_a   1.000
_cell.length_b   1.000
_cell.length_c   1.000
_cell.angle_alpha   90.00
_cell.angle_beta   90.00
_cell.angle_gamma   90.00
#
_symmetry.space_group_name_H-M   'P 1'
#
loop_
_entity.id
_entity.type
_entity.pdbx_description
1 polymer ?
#
loop_
_entity_poly.entity_id
_entity_poly.type
_entity_poly.pdbx_seq_one_letter_code
_entity_poly.pdbx_strand_id
1 'polypeptide(L)'
;MIYMEEKEFNNIYAIPANYTDSGKLLGGMLETRNTIEAIIMLGLVGYPEIAWLHTGATAKVVIMTVTLIPLGVISLMGIGGDSLMQYLSHIVRFGLNRRKLHYRRIGYKYGSTKEIRKKQKKKKQNQ
;
A
#
# COMPACT_ATOMS: atom_id res chain seq x y z
N MET A 1 -7.53 36.70 44.06
CA MET A 1 -7.13 35.49 43.33
C MET A 1 -6.86 35.88 41.90
N ILE A 2 -5.60 35.80 41.46
CA ILE A 2 -5.22 36.09 40.07
C ILE A 2 -5.25 34.75 39.34
N TYR A 3 -6.16 34.62 38.38
CA TYR A 3 -6.22 33.47 37.50
C TYR A 3 -5.01 33.53 36.56
N MET A 4 -4.11 32.55 36.66
CA MET A 4 -3.05 32.33 35.69
C MET A 4 -3.68 31.67 34.47
N GLU A 5 -3.82 32.43 33.38
CA GLU A 5 -4.22 31.92 32.08
C GLU A 5 -3.10 30.99 31.58
N GLU A 6 -3.33 29.68 31.66
CA GLU A 6 -2.43 28.67 31.11
C GLU A 6 -2.38 28.87 29.59
N LYS A 7 -1.39 29.63 29.12
CA LYS A 7 -1.06 29.69 27.70
C LYS A 7 -0.64 28.30 27.27
N GLU A 8 -1.55 27.58 26.62
CA GLU A 8 -1.23 26.36 25.88
C GLU A 8 -0.14 26.69 24.85
N PHE A 9 1.12 26.48 25.23
CA PHE A 9 2.23 26.52 24.31
C PHE A 9 2.07 25.35 23.35
N ASN A 10 1.43 25.61 22.21
CA ASN A 10 1.48 24.74 21.05
C ASN A 10 2.93 24.75 20.53
N ASN A 11 3.78 23.92 21.14
CA ASN A 11 5.15 23.72 20.69
C ASN A 11 5.11 22.96 19.37
N ILE A 12 5.04 23.72 18.28
CA ILE A 12 5.24 23.22 16.92
C ILE A 12 6.72 22.88 16.80
N TYR A 13 7.05 21.60 17.02
CA TYR A 13 8.38 21.09 16.77
C TYR A 13 8.54 20.86 15.27
N ALA A 14 9.43 21.61 14.62
CA ALA A 14 9.82 21.33 13.25
C ALA A 14 10.58 19.99 13.25
N ILE A 15 9.95 18.96 12.70
CA ILE A 15 10.58 17.66 12.45
C ILE A 15 11.58 17.87 11.31
N PRO A 16 12.91 17.77 11.54
CA PRO A 16 13.87 17.94 10.46
C PRO A 16 13.66 16.85 9.41
N ALA A 17 13.93 17.18 8.14
CA ALA A 17 13.63 16.32 7.00
C ALA A 17 14.20 14.87 7.11
N ASN A 18 15.22 14.67 7.95
CA ASN A 18 15.91 13.40 8.13
C ASN A 18 15.33 12.50 9.26
N TYR A 19 14.13 12.77 9.76
CA TYR A 19 13.55 12.04 10.91
C TYR A 19 13.04 10.62 10.59
N THR A 20 12.82 10.29 9.31
CA THR A 20 12.31 8.98 8.85
C THR A 20 13.34 8.19 8.03
N ASP A 21 14.49 8.78 7.71
CA ASP A 21 15.52 8.14 6.89
C ASP A 21 16.47 7.20 7.67
N SER A 22 16.24 7.04 8.97
CA SER A 22 16.98 6.09 9.80
C SER A 22 16.66 4.65 9.38
N GLY A 23 17.56 4.03 8.62
CA GLY A 23 17.45 2.62 8.22
C GLY A 23 17.26 2.38 6.73
N LYS A 24 17.50 3.38 5.86
CA LYS A 24 17.59 3.19 4.41
C LYS A 24 19.05 3.08 3.96
N LEU A 25 19.30 2.22 2.99
CA LEU A 25 20.62 1.97 2.39
C LEU A 25 20.91 3.00 1.30
N LEU A 26 22.21 3.21 1.02
CA LEU A 26 22.71 4.15 0.01
C LEU A 26 22.16 5.57 0.18
N GLY A 27 22.14 6.09 1.41
CA GLY A 27 21.74 7.48 1.68
C GLY A 27 20.26 7.78 1.42
N GLY A 28 19.38 6.77 1.53
CA GLY A 28 17.93 6.91 1.31
C GLY A 28 17.43 6.32 -0.01
N MET A 29 18.34 5.92 -0.91
CA MET A 29 17.97 5.41 -2.24
C MET A 29 17.33 4.02 -2.22
N LEU A 30 17.72 3.17 -1.26
CA LEU A 30 17.22 1.79 -1.17
C LEU A 30 16.60 1.53 0.20
N GLU A 31 15.40 0.97 0.21
CA GLU A 31 14.84 0.46 1.45
C GLU A 31 15.56 -0.81 1.89
N THR A 32 15.86 -0.94 3.18
CA THR A 32 16.47 -2.14 3.75
C THR A 32 15.61 -3.38 3.50
N ARG A 33 14.29 -3.25 3.61
CA ARG A 33 13.32 -4.33 3.33
C ARG A 33 13.42 -4.81 1.90
N ASN A 34 13.37 -3.88 0.95
CA ASN A 34 13.45 -4.20 -0.46
C ASN A 34 14.79 -4.84 -0.82
N THR A 35 15.87 -4.41 -0.16
CA THR A 35 17.20 -5.01 -0.35
C THR A 35 17.25 -6.46 0.14
N ILE A 36 16.66 -6.76 1.30
CA ILE A 36 16.59 -8.14 1.83
C ILE A 36 15.77 -9.02 0.88
N GLU A 37 14.61 -8.55 0.42
CA GLU A 37 13.79 -9.29 -0.54
C GLU A 37 14.50 -9.50 -1.88
N ALA A 38 15.22 -8.50 -2.38
CA ALA A 38 16.02 -8.61 -3.59
C ALA A 38 17.12 -9.68 -3.47
N ILE A 39 17.81 -9.76 -2.32
CA ILE A 39 18.81 -10.82 -2.07
C ILE A 39 18.16 -12.20 -2.12
N ILE A 40 16.98 -12.36 -1.51
CA ILE A 40 16.24 -13.63 -1.53
C ILE A 40 15.85 -14.00 -2.96
N MET A 41 15.31 -13.05 -3.74
CA MET A 41 14.91 -13.28 -5.14
C MET A 41 16.11 -13.63 -6.04
N LEU A 42 17.22 -12.90 -5.89
CA LEU A 42 18.46 -13.18 -6.61
C LEU A 42 19.06 -14.54 -6.22
N GLY A 43 18.97 -14.93 -4.94
CA GLY A 43 19.38 -16.26 -4.48
C GLY A 43 18.51 -17.36 -5.07
N LEU A 44 17.18 -17.19 -5.03
CA LEU A 44 16.22 -18.18 -5.54
C LEU A 44 16.31 -18.39 -7.06
N VAL A 45 16.61 -17.35 -7.84
CA VAL A 45 16.75 -17.43 -9.30
C VAL A 45 18.19 -17.68 -9.73
N GLY A 46 19.18 -17.10 -9.05
CA GLY A 46 20.59 -17.26 -9.40
C GLY A 46 21.17 -18.63 -9.04
N TYR A 47 20.73 -19.22 -7.91
CA TYR A 47 21.17 -20.56 -7.52
C TYR A 47 20.85 -21.64 -8.57
N PRO A 48 19.61 -21.76 -9.10
CA PRO A 48 19.30 -22.75 -10.13
C PRO A 48 20.07 -22.52 -11.42
N GLU A 49 20.33 -21.28 -11.82
CA GLU A 49 21.13 -20.97 -13.01
C GLU A 49 22.57 -21.46 -12.89
N ILE A 50 23.16 -21.44 -11.69
CA ILE A 50 24.51 -22.00 -11.47
C ILE A 50 24.46 -23.53 -11.40
N ALA A 51 23.50 -24.09 -10.66
CA ALA A 51 23.46 -25.51 -10.32
C ALA A 51 22.96 -26.41 -11.47
N TRP A 52 21.94 -25.98 -12.22
CA TRP A 52 21.30 -26.82 -13.24
C TRP A 52 21.75 -26.56 -14.67
N LEU A 53 22.35 -25.41 -14.94
CA LEU A 53 22.72 -25.05 -16.31
C LEU A 53 24.05 -25.72 -16.71
N HIS A 54 23.96 -26.73 -17.57
CA HIS A 54 25.09 -27.50 -18.10
C HIS A 54 25.72 -26.83 -19.34
N THR A 55 25.95 -25.52 -19.27
CA THR A 55 26.59 -24.74 -20.35
C THR A 55 28.01 -24.37 -19.97
N GLY A 56 28.83 -24.01 -20.98
CA GLY A 56 30.15 -23.43 -20.75
C GLY A 56 30.09 -22.19 -19.85
N ALA A 57 31.17 -21.92 -19.12
CA ALA A 57 31.24 -20.85 -18.12
C ALA A 57 30.88 -19.46 -18.69
N THR A 58 31.33 -19.17 -19.90
CA THR A 58 31.05 -17.89 -20.58
C THR A 58 29.57 -17.70 -20.87
N ALA A 59 28.91 -18.71 -21.43
CA ALA A 59 27.47 -18.68 -21.71
C ALA A 59 26.65 -18.56 -20.42
N LYS A 60 27.06 -19.27 -19.36
CA LYS A 60 26.41 -19.21 -18.05
C LYS A 60 26.46 -17.79 -17.46
N VAL A 61 27.61 -17.12 -17.48
CA VAL A 61 27.73 -15.74 -16.97
C VAL A 61 26.86 -14.79 -17.78
N VAL A 62 26.84 -14.90 -19.11
CA VAL A 62 25.99 -14.05 -19.97
C VAL A 62 24.51 -14.23 -19.59
N ILE A 63 24.05 -15.48 -19.45
CA ILE A 63 22.67 -15.78 -19.05
C ILE A 63 22.36 -15.16 -17.70
N MET A 64 23.18 -15.43 -16.69
CA MET A 64 23.01 -14.88 -15.35
C MET A 64 22.99 -13.34 -15.33
N THR A 65 23.82 -12.70 -16.15
CA THR A 65 23.86 -11.24 -16.21
C THR A 65 22.58 -10.69 -16.83
N VAL A 66 22.08 -11.33 -17.89
CA VAL A 66 20.85 -10.93 -18.58
C VAL A 66 19.61 -11.19 -17.74
N THR A 67 19.61 -12.19 -16.85
CA THR A 67 18.46 -12.49 -15.98
C THR A 67 18.54 -11.77 -14.63
N LEU A 68 19.68 -11.87 -13.93
CA LEU A 68 19.81 -11.40 -12.55
C LEU A 68 19.92 -9.87 -12.46
N ILE A 69 20.53 -9.17 -13.42
CA ILE A 69 20.59 -7.71 -13.38
C ILE A 69 19.18 -7.08 -13.43
N PRO A 70 18.36 -7.34 -14.46
CA PRO A 70 17.03 -6.73 -14.51
C PRO A 70 16.14 -7.17 -13.34
N LEU A 71 16.24 -8.44 -12.92
CA LEU A 71 15.53 -8.93 -11.73
C LEU A 71 15.97 -8.18 -10.45
N GLY A 72 17.27 -7.98 -10.27
CA GLY A 72 17.83 -7.24 -9.15
C GLY A 72 17.38 -5.78 -9.13
N VAL A 73 17.39 -5.11 -10.28
CA VAL A 73 16.92 -3.71 -10.40
C VAL A 73 15.44 -3.60 -10.03
N ILE A 74 14.58 -4.45 -10.59
CA ILE A 74 13.14 -4.45 -10.27
C ILE A 74 12.93 -4.76 -8.79
N SER A 75 13.66 -5.74 -8.26
CA SER A 75 13.54 -6.14 -6.85
C SER A 75 14.05 -5.06 -5.90
N LEU A 76 15.04 -4.25 -6.28
CA LEU A 76 15.55 -3.13 -5.49
C LEU A 76 14.76 -1.84 -5.64
N MET A 77 14.05 -1.66 -6.76
CA MET A 77 13.15 -0.55 -6.99
C MET A 77 11.79 -0.75 -6.31
N GLY A 78 11.31 -1.99 -6.24
CA GLY A 78 10.00 -2.31 -5.67
C GLY A 78 8.85 -1.85 -6.56
N ILE A 79 7.63 -1.83 -6.01
CA ILE A 79 6.42 -1.38 -6.73
C ILE A 79 5.74 -0.31 -5.89
N GLY A 80 5.73 0.93 -6.38
CA GLY A 80 5.02 2.05 -5.73
C GLY A 80 5.57 2.44 -4.35
N GLY A 81 6.81 2.09 -4.05
CA GLY A 81 7.44 2.29 -2.73
C GLY A 81 7.25 1.12 -1.76
N ASP A 82 6.49 0.09 -2.13
CA ASP A 82 6.40 -1.17 -1.37
C ASP A 82 7.40 -2.20 -1.91
N SER A 83 7.82 -3.11 -1.04
CA SER A 83 8.64 -4.27 -1.42
C SER A 83 7.80 -5.31 -2.21
N LEU A 84 8.44 -6.12 -3.07
CA LEU A 84 7.77 -7.06 -3.97
C LEU A 84 6.88 -8.10 -3.23
N MET A 85 7.35 -8.63 -2.11
CA MET A 85 6.58 -9.60 -1.30
C MET A 85 5.39 -8.95 -0.61
N GLN A 86 5.52 -7.68 -0.21
CA GLN A 86 4.42 -6.92 0.36
C GLN A 86 3.32 -6.70 -0.69
N TYR A 87 3.71 -6.33 -1.91
CA TYR A 87 2.77 -6.25 -3.03
C TYR A 87 2.07 -7.59 -3.30
N LEU A 88 2.80 -8.71 -3.30
CA LEU A 88 2.22 -10.04 -3.45
C LEU A 88 1.23 -10.37 -2.31
N SER A 89 1.56 -10.02 -1.07
CA SER A 89 0.69 -10.18 0.08
C SER A 89 -0.62 -9.38 -0.07
N HIS A 90 -0.56 -8.16 -0.61
CA HIS A 90 -1.75 -7.38 -0.93
C HIS A 90 -2.64 -8.08 -1.96
N ILE A 91 -2.07 -8.68 -3.00
CA ILE A 91 -2.81 -9.45 -4.01
C ILE A 91 -3.49 -10.67 -3.38
N VAL A 92 -2.73 -11.46 -2.60
CA VAL A 92 -3.27 -12.67 -1.97
C VAL A 92 -4.36 -12.32 -0.97
N ARG A 93 -4.14 -11.31 -0.13
CA ARG A 93 -5.14 -10.83 0.84
C ARG A 93 -6.38 -10.29 0.14
N PHE A 94 -6.23 -9.54 -0.95
CA PHE A 94 -7.36 -9.11 -1.77
C PHE A 94 -8.11 -10.33 -2.33
N GLY A 95 -7.39 -11.32 -2.83
CA GLY A 95 -7.95 -12.57 -3.33
C GLY A 95 -8.74 -13.36 -2.29
N LEU A 96 -8.24 -13.47 -1.05
CA LEU A 96 -8.90 -14.21 0.03
C LEU A 96 -10.05 -13.42 0.67
N ASN A 97 -9.89 -12.11 0.80
CA ASN A 97 -10.87 -11.23 1.47
C ASN A 97 -11.87 -10.60 0.51
N ARG A 98 -11.89 -10.99 -0.78
CA ARG A 98 -12.87 -10.53 -1.77
C ARG A 98 -14.29 -10.95 -1.39
N ARG A 99 -14.93 -10.17 -0.52
CA ARG A 99 -16.36 -10.29 -0.27
C ARG A 99 -17.07 -9.82 -1.54
N LYS A 100 -17.91 -10.69 -2.12
CA LYS A 100 -18.80 -10.30 -3.23
C LYS A 100 -19.72 -9.20 -2.71
N LEU A 101 -19.54 -7.99 -3.21
CA LEU A 101 -20.45 -6.88 -2.91
C LEU A 101 -21.79 -7.20 -3.57
N HIS A 102 -22.71 -7.81 -2.82
CA HIS A 102 -24.09 -7.87 -3.26
C HIS A 102 -24.60 -6.44 -3.30
N TYR A 103 -24.85 -5.94 -4.51
CA TYR A 103 -25.51 -4.66 -4.72
C TYR A 103 -26.96 -4.79 -4.24
N ARG A 104 -27.17 -4.77 -2.92
CA ARG A 104 -28.50 -4.58 -2.37
C ARG A 104 -28.84 -3.15 -2.72
N ARG A 105 -29.63 -2.98 -3.77
CA ARG A 105 -30.19 -1.69 -4.19
C ARG A 105 -30.94 -1.13 -2.97
N ILE A 106 -30.27 -0.30 -2.18
CA ILE A 106 -30.93 0.51 -1.15
C ILE A 106 -31.73 1.52 -1.94
N GLY A 107 -32.99 1.17 -2.22
CA GLY A 107 -33.93 2.10 -2.79
C GLY A 107 -34.03 3.27 -1.83
N TYR A 108 -33.38 4.38 -2.16
CA TYR A 108 -33.64 5.65 -1.51
C TYR A 108 -35.13 5.92 -1.68
N LYS A 109 -35.92 5.76 -0.61
CA LYS A 109 -37.28 6.27 -0.56
C LYS A 109 -37.20 7.79 -0.53
N TYR A 110 -36.95 8.41 -1.68
CA TYR A 110 -37.23 9.81 -1.86
C TYR A 110 -38.75 10.00 -1.74
N GLY A 111 -39.19 10.57 -0.60
CA GLY A 111 -40.36 11.44 -0.62
C GLY A 111 -41.65 10.96 0.04
N SER A 112 -41.65 10.12 1.09
CA SER A 112 -42.90 9.93 1.87
C SER A 112 -43.28 11.18 2.70
N THR A 113 -42.34 12.08 2.98
CA THR A 113 -42.58 13.29 3.77
C THR A 113 -43.54 14.27 3.08
N LYS A 114 -43.57 14.33 1.74
CA LYS A 114 -44.50 15.20 0.99
C LYS A 114 -45.95 14.71 1.08
N GLU A 115 -46.17 13.39 1.09
CA GLU A 115 -47.53 12.82 1.20
C GLU A 115 -48.11 12.97 2.60
N ILE A 116 -47.30 12.81 3.66
CA ILE A 116 -47.73 13.00 5.05
C ILE A 116 -48.17 14.46 5.28
N ARG A 117 -47.41 15.44 4.75
CA ARG A 117 -47.77 16.87 4.83
C ARG A 117 -49.07 17.22 4.08
N LYS A 118 -49.33 16.60 2.91
CA LYS A 118 -50.59 16.79 2.17
C LYS A 118 -51.79 16.22 2.93
N LYS A 119 -51.65 15.04 3.56
CA LYS A 119 -52.72 14.45 4.37
C LYS A 119 -53.03 15.27 5.62
N GLN A 120 -52.02 15.82 6.30
CA GLN A 120 -52.24 16.72 7.44
C GLN A 120 -52.92 18.04 7.06
N LYS A 121 -52.59 18.63 5.90
CA LYS A 121 -53.30 19.84 5.41
C LYS A 121 -54.77 19.58 5.08
N LYS A 122 -55.08 18.44 4.45
CA LYS A 122 -56.49 18.07 4.16
C LYS A 122 -57.32 17.85 5.44
N LYS A 123 -56.71 17.30 6.50
CA LYS A 123 -57.41 17.03 7.76
C LYS A 123 -57.75 18.30 8.56
N LYS A 124 -56.96 19.38 8.39
CA LYS A 124 -57.23 20.70 9.00
C LYS A 124 -58.27 21.55 8.26
N GLN A 125 -58.66 21.15 7.05
CA GLN A 125 -59.59 21.91 6.21
C GLN A 125 -61.02 21.35 6.27
N ASN A 126 -61.19 20.17 6.89
CA ASN A 126 -62.48 19.50 7.12
C ASN A 126 -62.88 19.52 8.62
N GLN A 127 -62.28 20.41 9.42
CA GLN A 127 -62.74 20.82 10.76
C GLN A 127 -63.11 22.30 10.66
#